data_AF-A0A3D9T485-F1
#
_entry.id   AF-A0A3D9T485-F1
#
_cell.length_a   1.000
_cell.length_b   1.000
_cell.length_c   1.000
_cell.angle_alpha   90.00
_cell.angle_beta   90.00
_cell.angle_gamma   90.00
#
_symmetry.space_group_name_H-M   'P 1'
#
loop_
_entity.id
_entity.type
_entity.pdbx_description
1 polymer ?
#
loop_
_entity_poly.entity_id
_entity_poly.type
_entity_poly.pdbx_seq_one_letter_code
_entity_poly.pdbx_strand_id
1 'polypeptide(L)'
;MRATIVGGILAGVAARAAYTALTRRPPGRNGLPGEEVWGRTNHRGEPVTLLEGPAFVAGSLAGVLLAPGVPGRMRAASVVAGAGAGALGAYDDLAGSSSSRGFKGHLGSLARGEVTSGAVKILGIGATGLAAAAVAGSPAPTRGGRLLDTALNGAIVAASANLMNLFDLRPGRAIKVGLLTGLPLAASGPARAAGVAAPLGAAVALLPEDLGERAMLGDAGSNPLGALLGLAATRLGRGPRLAVLTGLVGLNAASEFVSFTKVIARTPALNRLDMLGRRPAHTPDAVPEPAVQVADSA
;
A
#
# COMPACT_ATOMS: atom_id res chain seq x y z
N MET A 1 -12.01 -19.79 10.62
CA MET A 1 -10.54 -19.84 10.76
C MET A 1 -9.87 -20.60 9.60
N ARG A 2 -10.19 -21.88 9.35
CA ARG A 2 -9.61 -22.66 8.22
C ARG A 2 -9.76 -21.97 6.85
N ALA A 3 -10.97 -21.51 6.51
CA ALA A 3 -11.26 -20.78 5.28
C ALA A 3 -10.40 -19.52 5.08
N THR A 4 -10.21 -18.77 6.17
CA THR A 4 -9.40 -17.55 6.23
C THR A 4 -7.92 -17.85 5.98
N ILE A 5 -7.39 -18.90 6.62
CA ILE A 5 -6.01 -19.35 6.43
C ILE A 5 -5.78 -19.78 4.97
N VAL A 6 -6.70 -20.57 4.41
CA VAL A 6 -6.65 -21.01 3.01
C VAL A 6 -6.63 -19.80 2.06
N GLY A 7 -7.50 -18.81 2.27
CA GLY A 7 -7.51 -17.59 1.45
C GLY A 7 -6.20 -16.81 1.50
N GLY A 8 -5.57 -16.70 2.68
CA GLY A 8 -4.26 -16.07 2.83
C GLY A 8 -3.13 -16.84 2.16
N ILE A 9 -3.10 -18.17 2.31
CA ILE A 9 -2.10 -19.03 1.66
C ILE A 9 -2.23 -18.96 0.14
N LEU A 10 -3.47 -19.08 -0.39
CA LEU A 10 -3.72 -18.97 -1.83
C LEU A 10 -3.28 -17.62 -2.38
N ALA A 11 -3.55 -16.53 -1.64
CA ALA A 11 -3.10 -15.20 -2.02
C ALA A 11 -1.57 -15.10 -2.05
N GLY A 12 -0.89 -15.65 -1.05
CA GLY A 12 0.56 -15.68 -0.98
C GLY A 12 1.17 -16.46 -2.14
N VAL A 13 0.68 -17.68 -2.42
CA VAL A 13 1.15 -18.51 -3.55
C VAL A 13 0.93 -17.79 -4.88
N ALA A 14 -0.26 -17.22 -5.10
CA ALA A 14 -0.57 -16.48 -6.31
C ALA A 14 0.31 -15.23 -6.46
N ALA A 15 0.57 -14.50 -5.37
CA ALA A 15 1.48 -13.35 -5.37
C ALA A 15 2.91 -13.75 -5.74
N ARG A 16 3.45 -14.83 -5.15
CA ARG A 16 4.78 -15.38 -5.51
C ARG A 16 4.85 -15.77 -6.99
N ALA A 17 3.83 -16.48 -7.47
CA ALA A 17 3.77 -16.92 -8.86
C ALA A 17 3.72 -15.72 -9.82
N ALA A 18 2.88 -14.73 -9.52
CA ALA A 18 2.77 -13.50 -10.29
C ALA A 18 4.09 -12.71 -10.29
N TYR A 19 4.70 -12.51 -9.13
CA TYR A 19 5.99 -11.82 -9.01
C TYR A 19 7.10 -12.53 -9.79
N THR A 20 7.17 -13.87 -9.70
CA THR A 20 8.15 -14.67 -10.44
C THR A 20 7.92 -14.58 -11.95
N ALA A 21 6.67 -14.63 -12.40
CA ALA A 21 6.34 -14.54 -13.81
C ALA A 21 6.66 -13.14 -14.38
N LEU A 22 6.29 -12.09 -13.64
CA LEU A 22 6.52 -10.70 -14.01
C LEU A 22 8.01 -10.35 -14.03
N THR A 23 8.79 -10.82 -13.07
CA THR A 23 10.26 -10.56 -13.04
C THR A 23 11.01 -11.34 -14.11
N ARG A 24 10.54 -12.54 -14.51
CA ARG A 24 11.13 -13.30 -15.64
C ARG A 24 10.85 -12.65 -16.99
N ARG A 25 9.72 -11.97 -17.14
CA ARG A 25 9.32 -11.28 -18.37
C ARG A 25 8.67 -9.94 -18.04
N PRO A 26 9.46 -8.93 -17.65
CA PRO A 26 8.94 -7.62 -17.28
C PRO A 26 8.13 -7.02 -18.43
N PRO A 27 6.86 -6.65 -18.22
CA PRO A 27 6.04 -6.11 -19.29
C PRO A 27 6.53 -4.71 -19.69
N GLY A 28 6.89 -4.56 -20.97
CA GLY A 28 7.24 -3.27 -21.56
C GLY A 28 6.02 -2.38 -21.86
N ARG A 29 6.28 -1.12 -22.22
CA ARG A 29 5.24 -0.14 -22.58
C ARG A 29 5.78 0.85 -23.60
N ASN A 30 5.03 1.13 -24.67
CA ASN A 30 5.37 2.12 -25.70
C ASN A 30 6.78 1.92 -26.31
N GLY A 31 7.20 0.66 -26.51
CA GLY A 31 8.53 0.33 -27.04
C GLY A 31 9.66 0.31 -26.01
N LEU A 32 9.40 0.72 -24.76
CA LEU A 32 10.39 0.63 -23.67
C LEU A 32 10.44 -0.79 -23.07
N PRO A 33 11.64 -1.32 -22.79
CA PRO A 33 11.80 -2.58 -22.04
C PRO A 33 11.14 -2.52 -20.67
N GLY A 34 10.60 -3.65 -20.19
CA GLY A 34 9.93 -3.66 -18.89
C GLY A 34 10.84 -3.33 -17.71
N GLU A 35 12.14 -3.62 -17.79
CA GLU A 35 13.10 -3.25 -16.76
C GLU A 35 13.19 -1.73 -16.58
N GLU A 36 13.10 -0.96 -17.66
CA GLU A 36 13.07 0.51 -17.62
C GLU A 36 11.71 1.03 -17.12
N VAL A 37 10.62 0.41 -17.58
CA VAL A 37 9.25 0.81 -17.20
C VAL A 37 9.03 0.65 -15.69
N TRP A 38 9.44 -0.49 -15.13
CA TRP A 38 9.21 -0.87 -13.74
C TRP A 38 10.41 -0.67 -12.82
N GLY A 39 11.57 -0.26 -13.35
CA GLY A 39 12.78 -0.03 -12.58
C GLY A 39 12.78 1.32 -11.87
N ARG A 40 13.16 1.35 -10.59
CA ARG A 40 13.30 2.57 -9.80
C ARG A 40 14.61 2.55 -9.02
N THR A 41 15.00 3.70 -8.52
CA THR A 41 16.14 3.83 -7.60
C THR A 41 15.60 3.97 -6.19
N ASN A 42 16.08 3.14 -5.27
CA ASN A 42 15.67 3.17 -3.87
C ASN A 42 16.34 4.32 -3.10
N HIS A 43 16.02 4.42 -1.80
CA HIS A 43 16.56 5.43 -0.90
C HIS A 43 18.08 5.38 -0.66
N ARG A 44 18.75 4.29 -1.08
CA ARG A 44 20.21 4.10 -1.03
C ARG A 44 20.89 4.33 -2.39
N GLY A 45 20.15 4.67 -3.44
CA GLY A 45 20.70 4.80 -4.78
C GLY A 45 20.78 3.47 -5.55
N GLU A 46 20.24 2.38 -5.02
CA GLU A 46 20.30 1.05 -5.65
C GLU A 46 19.04 0.76 -6.50
N PRO A 47 19.16 -0.02 -7.58
CA PRO A 47 18.02 -0.36 -8.43
C PRO A 47 17.05 -1.32 -7.73
N VAL A 48 15.75 -1.07 -7.89
CA VAL A 48 14.64 -1.91 -7.41
C VAL A 48 13.56 -2.01 -8.47
N THR A 49 12.74 -3.06 -8.42
CA THR A 49 11.57 -3.20 -9.30
C THR A 49 10.24 -2.90 -8.59
N LEU A 50 9.31 -2.25 -9.30
CA LEU A 50 7.93 -2.01 -8.85
C LEU A 50 6.96 -3.18 -9.13
N LEU A 51 7.46 -4.30 -9.66
CA LEU A 51 6.62 -5.44 -10.03
C LEU A 51 5.96 -6.17 -8.84
N GLU A 52 6.37 -5.83 -7.62
CA GLU A 52 5.73 -6.29 -6.39
C GLU A 52 4.28 -5.80 -6.26
N GLY A 53 3.98 -4.56 -6.69
CA GLY A 53 2.62 -4.01 -6.65
C GLY A 53 1.62 -4.79 -7.50
N PRO A 54 1.86 -4.98 -8.82
CA PRO A 54 1.01 -5.83 -9.66
C PRO A 54 0.89 -7.28 -9.15
N ALA A 55 1.99 -7.86 -8.64
CA ALA A 55 1.97 -9.19 -8.05
C ALA A 55 1.10 -9.26 -6.79
N PHE A 56 1.18 -8.25 -5.93
CA PHE A 56 0.36 -8.11 -4.74
C PHE A 56 -1.13 -8.04 -5.10
N VAL A 57 -1.51 -7.24 -6.10
CA VAL A 57 -2.90 -7.12 -6.56
C VAL A 57 -3.40 -8.46 -7.10
N ALA A 58 -2.63 -9.09 -7.99
CA ALA A 58 -2.99 -10.39 -8.56
C ALA A 58 -3.20 -11.46 -7.47
N GLY A 59 -2.26 -11.56 -6.53
CA GLY A 59 -2.34 -12.50 -5.42
C GLY A 59 -3.52 -12.23 -4.49
N SER A 60 -3.69 -10.97 -4.06
CA SER A 60 -4.78 -10.56 -3.18
C SER A 60 -6.15 -10.86 -3.78
N LEU A 61 -6.37 -10.52 -5.05
CA LEU A 61 -7.64 -10.74 -5.73
C LEU A 61 -7.91 -12.22 -5.97
N ALA A 62 -6.91 -13.00 -6.40
CA ALA A 62 -7.04 -14.44 -6.53
C ALA A 62 -7.43 -15.09 -5.18
N GLY A 63 -6.77 -14.69 -4.09
CA GLY A 63 -7.07 -15.17 -2.75
C GLY A 63 -8.49 -14.84 -2.30
N VAL A 64 -8.96 -13.59 -2.47
CA VAL A 64 -10.33 -13.20 -2.10
C VAL A 64 -11.39 -13.93 -2.93
N LEU A 65 -11.18 -14.05 -4.24
CA LEU A 65 -12.12 -14.69 -5.15
C LEU A 65 -12.28 -16.18 -4.85
N LEU A 66 -11.20 -16.85 -4.47
CA LEU A 66 -11.18 -18.28 -4.17
C LEU A 66 -11.47 -18.59 -2.69
N ALA A 67 -11.39 -17.62 -1.79
CA ALA A 67 -11.60 -17.82 -0.36
C ALA A 67 -13.04 -18.27 -0.05
N PRO A 68 -13.25 -19.40 0.65
CA PRO A 68 -14.57 -19.85 1.03
C PRO A 68 -15.18 -18.95 2.12
N GLY A 69 -16.51 -18.79 2.09
CA GLY A 69 -17.24 -18.02 3.10
C GLY A 69 -17.18 -16.49 2.96
N VAL A 70 -16.54 -15.97 1.90
CA VAL A 70 -16.61 -14.53 1.56
C VAL A 70 -17.89 -14.25 0.75
N PRO A 71 -18.79 -13.37 1.21
CA PRO A 71 -20.00 -13.02 0.46
C PRO A 71 -19.68 -12.46 -0.93
N GLY A 72 -20.51 -12.77 -1.93
CA GLY A 72 -20.27 -12.32 -3.32
C GLY A 72 -20.13 -10.79 -3.47
N ARG A 73 -20.93 -10.02 -2.72
CA ARG A 73 -20.79 -8.55 -2.67
C ARG A 73 -19.45 -8.09 -2.13
N MET A 74 -18.90 -8.77 -1.12
CA MET A 74 -17.57 -8.45 -0.59
C MET A 74 -16.48 -8.82 -1.59
N ARG A 75 -16.60 -9.94 -2.31
CA ARG A 75 -15.67 -10.29 -3.40
C ARG A 75 -15.66 -9.21 -4.48
N ALA A 76 -16.84 -8.79 -4.94
CA ALA A 76 -16.98 -7.73 -5.94
C ALA A 76 -16.40 -6.40 -5.44
N ALA A 77 -16.70 -6.01 -4.19
CA ALA A 77 -16.15 -4.82 -3.58
C ALA A 77 -14.62 -4.86 -3.45
N SER A 78 -14.05 -6.02 -3.10
CA SER A 78 -12.60 -6.22 -3.05
C SER A 78 -11.96 -6.12 -4.44
N VAL A 79 -12.61 -6.63 -5.49
CA VAL A 79 -12.13 -6.44 -6.87
C VAL A 79 -12.14 -4.96 -7.24
N VAL A 80 -13.24 -4.25 -6.98
CA VAL A 80 -13.31 -2.80 -7.26
C VAL A 80 -12.23 -2.04 -6.49
N ALA A 81 -12.12 -2.25 -5.18
CA ALA A 81 -11.14 -1.57 -4.33
C ALA A 81 -9.69 -1.91 -4.72
N GLY A 82 -9.36 -3.20 -4.82
CA GLY A 82 -8.00 -3.68 -5.08
C GLY A 82 -7.54 -3.43 -6.52
N ALA A 83 -8.36 -3.76 -7.52
CA ALA A 83 -7.99 -3.53 -8.92
C ALA A 83 -8.01 -2.03 -9.26
N GLY A 84 -9.01 -1.28 -8.78
CA GLY A 84 -9.11 0.15 -9.04
C GLY A 84 -7.95 0.93 -8.42
N ALA A 85 -7.67 0.70 -7.12
CA ALA A 85 -6.54 1.36 -6.46
C ALA A 85 -5.19 0.91 -7.03
N GLY A 86 -5.05 -0.38 -7.37
CA GLY A 86 -3.83 -0.90 -8.00
C GLY A 86 -3.58 -0.35 -9.40
N ALA A 87 -4.63 -0.22 -10.23
CA ALA A 87 -4.51 0.35 -11.56
C ALA A 87 -4.17 1.85 -11.52
N LEU A 88 -4.80 2.61 -10.61
CA LEU A 88 -4.47 4.02 -10.40
C LEU A 88 -3.07 4.20 -9.83
N GLY A 89 -2.66 3.33 -8.92
CA GLY A 89 -1.31 3.29 -8.39
C GLY A 89 -0.26 2.98 -9.45
N ALA A 90 -0.51 1.97 -10.29
CA ALA A 90 0.35 1.64 -11.42
C ALA A 90 0.39 2.77 -12.46
N TYR A 91 -0.73 3.47 -12.68
CA TYR A 91 -0.72 4.66 -13.52
C TYR A 91 0.21 5.73 -12.94
N ASP A 92 0.13 6.01 -11.64
CA ASP A 92 0.99 7.01 -10.97
C ASP A 92 2.47 6.61 -10.99
N ASP A 93 2.76 5.35 -10.66
CA ASP A 93 4.11 4.79 -10.72
C ASP A 93 4.70 4.99 -12.13
N LEU A 94 3.95 4.68 -13.19
CA LEU A 94 4.44 4.68 -14.56
C LEU A 94 4.39 6.05 -15.27
N ALA A 95 3.48 6.95 -14.86
CA ALA A 95 3.28 8.25 -15.50
C ALA A 95 3.97 9.41 -14.77
N GLY A 96 4.38 9.21 -13.51
CA GLY A 96 4.86 10.28 -12.64
C GLY A 96 6.19 10.91 -13.06
N SER A 97 6.14 12.11 -13.63
CA SER A 97 7.20 13.12 -13.52
C SER A 97 7.03 13.88 -12.19
N SER A 98 8.14 14.20 -11.54
CA SER A 98 8.24 14.63 -10.13
C SER A 98 7.75 16.05 -9.81
N SER A 99 6.66 16.54 -10.41
CA SER A 99 6.17 17.91 -10.17
C SER A 99 4.92 17.94 -9.30
N SER A 100 5.03 18.63 -8.16
CA SER A 100 4.04 18.87 -7.09
C SER A 100 3.87 17.72 -6.07
N ARG A 101 4.33 17.97 -4.84
CA ARG A 101 4.12 17.09 -3.68
C ARG A 101 3.11 17.76 -2.74
N GLY A 102 2.06 17.04 -2.34
CA GLY A 102 1.18 17.41 -1.21
C GLY A 102 -0.30 17.54 -1.55
N PHE A 103 -1.16 17.16 -0.60
CA PHE A 103 -2.61 17.13 -0.73
C PHE A 103 -3.20 18.52 -0.99
N LYS A 104 -2.65 19.56 -0.34
CA LYS A 104 -3.05 20.95 -0.55
C LYS A 104 -2.75 21.46 -1.97
N GLY A 105 -1.63 21.03 -2.55
CA GLY A 105 -1.23 21.41 -3.90
C GLY A 105 -2.22 20.88 -4.93
N HIS A 106 -2.56 19.59 -4.83
CA HIS A 106 -3.50 18.95 -5.75
C HIS A 106 -4.94 19.46 -5.59
N LEU A 107 -5.42 19.67 -4.36
CA LEU A 107 -6.73 20.25 -4.12
C LEU A 107 -6.81 21.72 -4.57
N GLY A 108 -5.74 22.49 -4.38
CA GLY A 108 -5.65 23.86 -4.89
C GLY A 108 -5.69 23.91 -6.42
N SER A 109 -4.96 23.02 -7.09
CA SER A 109 -5.03 22.88 -8.55
C SER A 109 -6.42 22.44 -9.01
N LEU A 110 -7.04 21.47 -8.35
CA LEU A 110 -8.41 21.04 -8.65
C LEU A 110 -9.42 22.20 -8.49
N ALA A 111 -9.28 23.01 -7.43
CA ALA A 111 -10.11 24.20 -7.22
C ALA A 111 -9.92 25.27 -8.30
N ARG A 112 -8.78 25.29 -8.99
CA ARG A 112 -8.50 26.14 -10.17
C ARG A 112 -8.89 25.48 -11.50
N GLY A 113 -9.49 24.29 -11.49
CA GLY A 113 -9.84 23.53 -12.69
C GLY A 113 -8.64 22.85 -13.39
N GLU A 114 -7.47 22.83 -12.75
CA GLU A 114 -6.27 22.18 -13.28
C GLU A 114 -6.30 20.67 -12.98
N VAL A 115 -6.35 19.86 -14.04
CA VAL A 115 -6.24 18.41 -13.93
C VAL A 115 -4.77 18.02 -13.77
N THR A 116 -4.33 17.84 -12.53
CA THR A 116 -2.99 17.31 -12.20
C THR A 116 -3.02 15.79 -12.03
N SER A 117 -1.89 15.11 -12.17
CA SER A 117 -1.77 13.67 -11.88
C SER A 117 -2.24 13.34 -10.46
N GLY A 118 -1.89 14.19 -9.47
CA GLY A 118 -2.36 14.02 -8.10
C GLY A 118 -3.86 14.28 -7.92
N ALA A 119 -4.47 15.19 -8.69
CA ALA A 119 -5.93 15.36 -8.70
C ALA A 119 -6.63 14.12 -9.27
N VAL A 120 -6.11 13.53 -10.36
CA VAL A 120 -6.60 12.27 -10.93
C VAL A 120 -6.49 11.14 -9.91
N LYS A 121 -5.38 11.05 -9.18
CA LYS A 121 -5.18 10.05 -8.13
C LYS A 121 -6.17 10.21 -6.97
N ILE A 122 -6.33 11.42 -6.44
CA ILE A 122 -7.27 11.69 -5.33
C ILE A 122 -8.71 11.36 -5.76
N LEU A 123 -9.15 11.87 -6.90
CA LEU A 123 -10.50 11.63 -7.41
C LEU A 123 -10.72 10.16 -7.78
N GLY A 124 -9.74 9.53 -8.43
CA GLY A 124 -9.82 8.13 -8.83
C GLY A 124 -9.88 7.18 -7.64
N ILE A 125 -9.02 7.37 -6.63
CA ILE A 125 -9.02 6.56 -5.41
C ILE A 125 -10.30 6.82 -4.61
N GLY A 126 -10.76 8.08 -4.54
CA GLY A 126 -12.03 8.45 -3.92
C GLY A 126 -13.23 7.78 -4.58
N ALA A 127 -13.32 7.84 -5.92
CA ALA A 127 -14.38 7.21 -6.70
C ALA A 127 -14.35 5.69 -6.56
N THR A 128 -13.15 5.09 -6.61
CA THR A 128 -12.95 3.65 -6.38
C THR A 128 -13.42 3.23 -4.99
N GLY A 129 -13.10 4.02 -3.96
CA GLY A 129 -13.55 3.77 -2.59
C GLY A 129 -15.07 3.84 -2.45
N LEU A 130 -15.71 4.86 -3.03
CA LEU A 130 -17.16 5.00 -3.04
C LEU A 130 -17.85 3.86 -3.79
N ALA A 131 -17.32 3.47 -4.95
CA ALA A 131 -17.84 2.35 -5.73
C ALA A 131 -17.73 1.03 -4.95
N ALA A 132 -16.57 0.74 -4.34
CA ALA A 132 -16.39 -0.44 -3.51
C ALA A 132 -17.35 -0.46 -2.31
N ALA A 133 -17.53 0.68 -1.64
CA ALA A 133 -18.47 0.84 -0.53
C ALA A 133 -19.93 0.62 -0.95
N ALA A 134 -20.34 1.16 -2.11
CA ALA A 134 -21.68 0.97 -2.66
C ALA A 134 -21.95 -0.51 -2.99
N VAL A 135 -20.97 -1.19 -3.58
CA VAL A 135 -21.04 -2.63 -3.91
C VAL A 135 -21.12 -3.49 -2.64
N ALA A 136 -20.30 -3.18 -1.63
CA ALA A 136 -20.30 -3.88 -0.33
C ALA A 136 -21.65 -3.74 0.39
N GLY A 137 -22.32 -2.61 0.21
CA GLY A 137 -23.65 -2.33 0.75
C GLY A 137 -23.64 -1.87 2.21
N SER A 138 -24.82 -1.44 2.66
CA SER A 138 -25.05 -0.92 4.01
C SER A 138 -26.22 -1.66 4.68
N PRO A 139 -26.11 -1.96 5.98
CA PRO A 139 -27.22 -2.51 6.76
C PRO A 139 -28.27 -1.46 7.14
N ALA A 140 -28.08 -0.19 6.80
CA ALA A 140 -28.99 0.88 7.21
C ALA A 140 -30.39 0.73 6.58
N PRO A 141 -31.47 0.90 7.36
CA PRO A 141 -32.84 0.67 6.88
C PRO A 141 -33.32 1.76 5.92
N THR A 142 -32.86 3.00 6.10
CA THR A 142 -33.29 4.16 5.30
C THR A 142 -32.35 4.42 4.12
N ARG A 143 -32.88 5.02 3.04
CA ARG A 143 -32.06 5.46 1.89
C ARG A 143 -30.97 6.44 2.32
N GLY A 144 -31.30 7.43 3.13
CA GLY A 144 -30.34 8.40 3.67
C GLY A 144 -29.24 7.73 4.51
N GLY A 145 -29.59 6.76 5.35
CA GLY A 145 -28.61 5.99 6.11
C GLY A 145 -27.65 5.19 5.23
N ARG A 146 -28.16 4.59 4.14
CA ARG A 146 -27.32 3.86 3.17
C ARG A 146 -26.37 4.78 2.42
N LEU A 147 -26.82 5.97 2.02
CA LEU A 147 -25.97 6.98 1.39
C LEU A 147 -24.85 7.45 2.34
N LEU A 148 -25.19 7.75 3.59
CA LEU A 148 -24.21 8.15 4.60
C LEU A 148 -23.19 7.05 4.87
N ASP A 149 -23.65 5.80 5.02
CA ASP A 149 -22.76 4.65 5.18
C ASP A 149 -21.84 4.47 3.99
N THR A 150 -22.35 4.67 2.77
CA THR A 150 -21.56 4.55 1.53
C THR A 150 -20.47 5.63 1.47
N ALA A 151 -20.83 6.88 1.79
CA ALA A 151 -19.88 7.99 1.84
C ALA A 151 -18.79 7.76 2.90
N LEU A 152 -19.20 7.36 4.12
CA LEU A 152 -18.29 7.06 5.22
C LEU A 152 -17.36 5.88 4.88
N ASN A 153 -17.91 4.77 4.39
CA ASN A 153 -17.14 3.59 4.00
C ASN A 153 -16.18 3.91 2.84
N GLY A 154 -16.63 4.68 1.86
CA GLY A 154 -15.78 5.09 0.74
C GLY A 154 -14.63 5.98 1.18
N ALA A 155 -14.88 6.91 2.11
CA ALA A 155 -13.84 7.72 2.73
C ALA A 155 -12.81 6.88 3.51
N ILE A 156 -13.25 5.83 4.23
CA ILE A 156 -12.33 4.90 4.90
C ILE A 156 -11.45 4.18 3.88
N VAL A 157 -12.03 3.63 2.81
CA VAL A 157 -11.26 2.92 1.78
C VAL A 157 -10.22 3.84 1.14
N ALA A 158 -10.63 5.04 0.71
CA ALA A 158 -9.76 6.01 0.08
C ALA A 158 -8.66 6.55 1.02
N ALA A 159 -9.02 6.92 2.24
CA ALA A 159 -8.05 7.43 3.22
C ALA A 159 -7.08 6.35 3.70
N SER A 160 -7.50 5.07 3.73
CA SER A 160 -6.61 3.94 4.02
C SER A 160 -5.63 3.69 2.88
N ALA A 161 -6.08 3.76 1.63
CA ALA A 161 -5.21 3.65 0.46
C ALA A 161 -4.11 4.72 0.48
N ASN A 162 -4.49 5.99 0.60
CA ASN A 162 -3.52 7.08 0.65
C ASN A 162 -2.57 6.97 1.85
N LEU A 163 -3.09 6.60 3.04
CA LEU A 163 -2.26 6.44 4.22
C LEU A 163 -1.21 5.33 4.05
N MET A 164 -1.59 4.20 3.46
CA MET A 164 -0.65 3.10 3.24
C MET A 164 0.47 3.53 2.28
N ASN A 165 0.14 4.31 1.25
CA ASN A 165 1.15 4.89 0.36
C ASN A 165 2.14 5.81 1.09
N LEU A 166 1.68 6.61 2.05
CA LEU A 166 2.56 7.44 2.88
C LEU A 166 3.56 6.64 3.71
N PHE A 167 3.27 5.36 3.98
CA PHE A 167 4.19 4.44 4.64
C PHE A 167 5.11 3.69 3.69
N ASP A 168 4.89 3.72 2.37
CA ASP A 168 5.70 2.99 1.39
C ASP A 168 6.98 3.75 0.95
N LEU A 169 7.67 4.35 1.92
CA LEU A 169 8.89 5.15 1.68
C LEU A 169 10.18 4.46 2.10
N ARG A 170 10.06 3.28 2.71
CA ARG A 170 11.17 2.50 3.25
C ARG A 170 10.86 1.01 3.15
N PRO A 171 11.90 0.16 3.01
CA PRO A 171 11.75 -1.27 2.80
C PRO A 171 10.83 -1.95 3.82
N GLY A 172 9.80 -2.64 3.34
CA GLY A 172 8.81 -3.43 4.05
C GLY A 172 7.91 -2.64 4.99
N ARG A 173 7.98 -1.30 5.00
CA ARG A 173 7.24 -0.50 5.99
C ARG A 173 5.73 -0.59 5.76
N ALA A 174 5.27 -0.42 4.52
CA ALA A 174 3.85 -0.53 4.20
C ALA A 174 3.28 -1.91 4.61
N ILE A 175 3.99 -3.00 4.29
CA ILE A 175 3.60 -4.36 4.69
C ILE A 175 3.50 -4.49 6.21
N LYS A 176 4.50 -4.00 6.97
CA LYS A 176 4.50 -4.04 8.43
C LYS A 176 3.33 -3.25 9.02
N VAL A 177 3.04 -2.06 8.49
CA VAL A 177 1.88 -1.27 8.91
C VAL A 177 0.57 -2.01 8.58
N GLY A 178 0.51 -2.64 7.41
CA GLY A 178 -0.58 -3.52 7.02
C GLY A 178 -0.80 -4.67 8.00
N LEU A 179 0.27 -5.31 8.48
CA LEU A 179 0.20 -6.36 9.50
C LEU A 179 -0.25 -5.82 10.86
N LEU A 180 0.33 -4.71 11.30
CA LEU A 180 0.01 -4.07 12.59
C LEU A 180 -1.44 -3.57 12.67
N THR A 181 -2.04 -3.21 11.54
CA THR A 181 -3.43 -2.76 11.47
C THR A 181 -4.39 -3.90 11.12
N GLY A 182 -4.00 -4.77 10.21
CA GLY A 182 -4.81 -5.87 9.69
C GLY A 182 -4.96 -7.04 10.65
N LEU A 183 -3.95 -7.39 11.45
CA LEU A 183 -4.06 -8.51 12.41
C LEU A 183 -5.04 -8.21 13.57
N PRO A 184 -5.00 -7.03 14.24
CA PRO A 184 -6.03 -6.67 15.21
C PRO A 184 -7.42 -6.58 14.58
N LEU A 185 -7.50 -6.06 13.35
CA LEU A 185 -8.76 -6.02 12.60
C LEU A 185 -9.30 -7.44 12.34
N ALA A 186 -8.45 -8.39 11.98
CA ALA A 186 -8.83 -9.80 11.84
C ALA A 186 -9.35 -10.38 13.17
N ALA A 187 -8.61 -10.17 14.25
CA ALA A 187 -8.95 -10.66 15.59
C ALA A 187 -10.31 -10.13 16.08
N SER A 188 -10.72 -8.97 15.60
CA SER A 188 -11.98 -8.36 16.01
C SER A 188 -13.24 -9.05 15.46
N GLY A 189 -13.12 -9.95 14.46
CA GLY A 189 -14.21 -10.89 14.09
C GLY A 189 -14.12 -11.52 12.69
N PRO A 190 -14.91 -12.57 12.41
CA PRO A 190 -14.70 -13.48 11.28
C PRO A 190 -14.84 -12.82 9.90
N ALA A 191 -15.81 -11.92 9.71
CA ALA A 191 -15.98 -11.19 8.45
C ALA A 191 -14.77 -10.29 8.12
N ARG A 192 -14.17 -9.69 9.15
CA ARG A 192 -12.97 -8.85 9.02
C ARG A 192 -11.74 -9.71 8.78
N ALA A 193 -11.60 -10.82 9.51
CA ALA A 193 -10.56 -11.82 9.27
C ALA A 193 -10.57 -12.32 7.81
N ALA A 194 -11.74 -12.66 7.28
CA ALA A 194 -11.90 -13.07 5.88
C ALA A 194 -11.51 -11.97 4.89
N GLY A 195 -11.83 -10.71 5.19
CA GLY A 195 -11.49 -9.56 4.35
C GLY A 195 -10.00 -9.22 4.28
N VAL A 196 -9.25 -9.43 5.37
CA VAL A 196 -7.82 -9.08 5.44
C VAL A 196 -6.87 -10.24 5.14
N ALA A 197 -7.33 -11.50 5.20
CA ALA A 197 -6.43 -12.63 5.07
C ALA A 197 -5.70 -12.71 3.73
N ALA A 198 -6.42 -12.51 2.63
CA ALA A 198 -5.83 -12.52 1.30
C ALA A 198 -4.80 -11.38 1.09
N PRO A 199 -5.12 -10.09 1.34
CA PRO A 199 -4.12 -9.03 1.20
C PRO A 199 -2.93 -9.21 2.15
N LEU A 200 -3.13 -9.61 3.41
CA LEU A 200 -2.00 -9.86 4.30
C LEU A 200 -1.15 -11.06 3.85
N GLY A 201 -1.78 -12.13 3.35
CA GLY A 201 -1.07 -13.29 2.82
C GLY A 201 -0.22 -12.96 1.60
N ALA A 202 -0.77 -12.18 0.67
CA ALA A 202 -0.03 -11.67 -0.49
C ALA A 202 1.15 -10.77 -0.07
N ALA A 203 0.91 -9.81 0.83
CA ALA A 203 1.94 -8.89 1.32
C ALA A 203 3.08 -9.63 2.04
N VAL A 204 2.76 -10.56 2.94
CA VAL A 204 3.77 -11.36 3.66
C VAL A 204 4.60 -12.20 2.70
N ALA A 205 4.00 -12.75 1.65
CA ALA A 205 4.71 -13.55 0.67
C ALA A 205 5.73 -12.74 -0.15
N LEU A 206 5.54 -11.43 -0.29
CA LEU A 206 6.42 -10.54 -1.06
C LEU A 206 7.43 -9.77 -0.18
N LEU A 207 7.17 -9.73 1.14
CA LEU A 207 8.01 -9.06 2.14
C LEU A 207 9.53 -9.35 2.04
N PRO A 208 10.02 -10.56 1.70
CA PRO A 208 11.46 -10.82 1.60
C PRO A 208 12.17 -10.00 0.52
N GLU A 209 11.53 -9.74 -0.63
CA GLU A 209 12.09 -8.93 -1.72
C GLU A 209 12.02 -7.45 -1.41
N ASP A 210 10.95 -6.99 -0.75
CA ASP A 210 10.83 -5.62 -0.26
C ASP A 210 11.91 -5.32 0.79
N LEU A 211 12.01 -6.13 1.85
CA LEU A 211 13.04 -5.99 2.89
C LEU A 211 14.47 -6.15 2.36
N GLY A 212 14.63 -6.99 1.34
CA GLY A 212 15.90 -7.20 0.64
C GLY A 212 16.27 -6.03 -0.28
N GLU A 213 15.41 -5.02 -0.40
CA GLU A 213 15.58 -3.88 -1.30
C GLU A 213 15.81 -4.34 -2.75
N ARG A 214 15.12 -5.40 -3.18
CA ARG A 214 15.11 -5.88 -4.58
C ARG A 214 13.85 -5.45 -5.31
N ALA A 215 12.76 -5.31 -4.56
CA ALA A 215 11.50 -4.79 -5.06
C ALA A 215 10.93 -3.78 -4.07
N MET A 216 9.87 -3.11 -4.49
CA MET A 216 9.06 -2.21 -3.66
C MET A 216 7.62 -2.37 -4.11
N LEU A 217 6.65 -2.35 -3.17
CA LEU A 217 5.23 -2.38 -3.55
C LEU A 217 4.88 -1.26 -4.53
N GLY A 218 5.40 -0.06 -4.29
CA GLY A 218 5.06 1.12 -5.06
C GLY A 218 3.61 1.53 -4.84
N ASP A 219 3.20 2.57 -5.55
CA ASP A 219 1.83 3.05 -5.50
C ASP A 219 0.83 1.99 -6.01
N ALA A 220 1.25 1.14 -6.95
CA ALA A 220 0.51 -0.01 -7.47
C ALA A 220 0.21 -1.09 -6.42
N GLY A 221 0.98 -1.16 -5.33
CA GLY A 221 0.82 -2.14 -4.26
C GLY A 221 0.32 -1.54 -2.95
N SER A 222 0.86 -0.39 -2.55
CA SER A 222 0.57 0.24 -1.27
C SER A 222 -0.87 0.75 -1.19
N ASN A 223 -1.37 1.42 -2.25
CA ASN A 223 -2.74 1.89 -2.34
C ASN A 223 -3.76 0.74 -2.23
N PRO A 224 -3.68 -0.36 -3.03
CA PRO A 224 -4.62 -1.45 -2.89
C PRO A 224 -4.49 -2.21 -1.57
N LEU A 225 -3.29 -2.30 -0.96
CA LEU A 225 -3.16 -2.84 0.39
C LEU A 225 -3.99 -2.02 1.39
N GLY A 226 -3.83 -0.70 1.38
CA GLY A 226 -4.63 0.21 2.20
C GLY A 226 -6.12 0.12 1.88
N ALA A 227 -6.51 0.10 0.61
CA ALA A 227 -7.90 0.03 0.17
C ALA A 227 -8.61 -1.25 0.65
N LEU A 228 -7.95 -2.40 0.53
CA LEU A 228 -8.50 -3.69 0.95
C LEU A 228 -8.63 -3.80 2.48
N LEU A 229 -7.65 -3.31 3.24
CA LEU A 229 -7.74 -3.24 4.70
C LEU A 229 -8.83 -2.25 5.15
N GLY A 230 -8.93 -1.10 4.49
CA GLY A 230 -10.00 -0.12 4.71
C GLY A 230 -11.38 -0.71 4.43
N LEU A 231 -11.53 -1.46 3.34
CA LEU A 231 -12.76 -2.17 2.99
C LEU A 231 -13.15 -3.18 4.08
N ALA A 232 -12.20 -3.94 4.62
CA ALA A 232 -12.46 -4.82 5.75
C ALA A 232 -12.89 -4.05 7.01
N ALA A 233 -12.30 -2.88 7.27
CA ALA A 233 -12.67 -2.02 8.41
C ALA A 233 -14.09 -1.46 8.32
N THR A 234 -14.68 -1.36 7.11
CA THR A 234 -16.10 -0.96 6.95
C THR A 234 -17.08 -1.94 7.61
N ARG A 235 -16.63 -3.16 7.93
CA ARG A 235 -17.43 -4.19 8.62
C ARG A 235 -17.45 -4.03 10.15
N LEU A 236 -16.76 -3.03 10.68
CA LEU A 236 -16.86 -2.64 12.09
C LEU A 236 -18.24 -2.01 12.37
N GLY A 237 -18.63 -2.03 13.65
CA GLY A 237 -19.77 -1.24 14.12
C GLY A 237 -19.53 0.27 13.92
N ARG A 238 -20.61 1.06 13.93
CA ARG A 238 -20.56 2.50 13.60
C ARG A 238 -19.53 3.28 14.42
N GLY A 239 -19.46 3.06 15.73
CA GLY A 239 -18.51 3.75 16.62
C GLY A 239 -17.05 3.49 16.25
N PRO A 240 -16.57 2.24 16.28
CA PRO A 240 -15.19 1.93 15.87
C PRO A 240 -14.88 2.36 14.43
N ARG A 241 -15.85 2.27 13.53
CA ARG A 241 -15.70 2.71 12.14
C ARG A 241 -15.46 4.23 12.02
N LEU A 242 -16.19 5.04 12.82
CA LEU A 242 -15.93 6.47 12.91
C LEU A 242 -14.56 6.77 13.52
N ALA A 243 -14.15 6.04 14.57
CA ALA A 243 -12.82 6.19 15.16
C ALA A 243 -11.69 5.88 14.14
N VAL A 244 -11.87 4.83 13.33
CA VAL A 244 -10.95 4.51 12.22
C VAL A 244 -10.89 5.67 11.23
N LEU A 245 -12.03 6.18 10.77
CA LEU A 245 -12.06 7.30 9.83
C LEU A 245 -11.38 8.55 10.42
N THR A 246 -11.67 8.91 11.66
CA THR A 246 -11.04 10.03 12.35
C THR A 246 -9.53 9.85 12.44
N GLY A 247 -9.05 8.65 12.80
CA GLY A 247 -7.61 8.35 12.83
C GLY A 247 -6.97 8.46 11.45
N LEU A 248 -7.60 7.90 10.41
CA LEU A 248 -7.13 7.98 9.03
C LEU A 248 -7.04 9.44 8.55
N VAL A 249 -8.10 10.23 8.74
CA VAL A 249 -8.12 11.65 8.36
C VAL A 249 -7.06 12.43 9.14
N GLY A 250 -6.95 12.20 10.45
CA GLY A 250 -5.96 12.85 11.29
C GLY A 250 -4.52 12.54 10.87
N LEU A 251 -4.21 11.29 10.53
CA LEU A 251 -2.89 10.90 10.03
C LEU A 251 -2.61 11.49 8.64
N ASN A 252 -3.56 11.43 7.71
CA ASN A 252 -3.40 12.06 6.40
C ASN A 252 -3.24 13.58 6.49
N ALA A 253 -3.91 14.24 7.44
CA ALA A 253 -3.71 15.67 7.70
C ALA A 253 -2.33 15.92 8.33
N ALA A 254 -1.91 15.10 9.28
CA ALA A 254 -0.62 15.22 9.95
C ALA A 254 0.57 15.04 8.98
N SER A 255 0.44 14.20 7.96
CA SER A 255 1.53 13.97 7.00
C SER A 255 1.91 15.20 6.17
N GLU A 256 1.01 16.19 6.05
CA GLU A 256 1.31 17.46 5.38
C GLU A 256 2.30 18.33 6.18
N PHE A 257 2.38 18.11 7.49
CA PHE A 257 3.19 18.93 8.41
C PHE A 257 4.33 18.14 9.04
N VAL A 258 4.17 16.81 9.16
CA VAL A 258 5.06 15.94 9.90
C VAL A 258 5.50 14.77 9.04
N SER A 259 6.81 14.59 8.91
CA SER A 259 7.37 13.41 8.24
C SER A 259 7.24 12.19 9.15
N PHE A 260 6.38 11.23 8.77
CA PHE A 260 6.27 9.95 9.48
C PHE A 260 7.60 9.20 9.55
N THR A 261 8.42 9.26 8.49
CA THR A 261 9.77 8.69 8.52
C THR A 261 10.62 9.28 9.65
N LYS A 262 10.61 10.61 9.84
CA LYS A 262 11.35 11.26 10.93
C LYS A 262 10.78 10.89 12.30
N VAL A 263 9.47 10.81 12.44
CA VAL A 263 8.80 10.40 13.68
C VAL A 263 9.16 8.95 14.05
N ILE A 264 9.08 8.04 13.09
CA ILE A 264 9.44 6.63 13.30
C ILE A 264 10.91 6.51 13.71
N ALA A 265 11.81 7.18 13.00
CA ALA A 265 13.25 7.12 13.27
C ALA A 265 13.64 7.62 14.67
N ARG A 266 12.98 8.68 15.17
CA ARG A 266 13.27 9.26 16.50
C ARG A 266 12.60 8.53 17.67
N THR A 267 11.65 7.62 17.40
CA THR A 267 10.94 6.88 18.45
C THR A 267 11.51 5.46 18.56
N PRO A 268 12.23 5.11 19.65
CA PRO A 268 13.02 3.87 19.71
C PRO A 268 12.25 2.59 19.39
N ALA A 269 11.03 2.43 19.94
CA ALA A 269 10.20 1.25 19.69
C ALA A 269 9.75 1.15 18.21
N LEU A 270 9.31 2.28 17.63
CA LEU A 270 8.89 2.34 16.22
C LEU A 270 10.09 2.11 15.29
N ASN A 271 11.24 2.70 15.59
CA ASN A 271 12.46 2.51 14.82
C ASN A 271 12.91 1.05 14.82
N ARG A 272 12.87 0.37 15.98
CA ARG A 272 13.20 -1.07 16.07
C ARG A 272 12.29 -1.91 15.18
N LEU A 273 10.98 -1.67 15.21
CA LEU A 273 10.03 -2.37 14.33
C LEU A 273 10.27 -2.04 12.85
N ASP A 274 10.53 -0.77 12.54
CA ASP A 274 10.79 -0.30 11.19
C ASP A 274 12.08 -0.92 10.60
N MET A 275 13.12 -1.07 11.41
CA MET A 275 14.40 -1.67 11.02
C MET A 275 14.40 -3.21 11.02
N LEU A 276 13.44 -3.86 11.69
CA LEU A 276 13.36 -5.32 11.77
C LEU A 276 13.37 -5.97 10.37
N GLY A 277 14.37 -6.81 10.09
CA GLY A 277 14.50 -7.53 8.82
C GLY A 277 15.03 -6.69 7.65
N ARG A 278 15.30 -5.39 7.82
CA ARG A 278 15.97 -4.58 6.79
C ARG A 278 17.46 -4.90 6.69
N ARG A 279 18.02 -4.60 5.52
CA ARG A 279 19.48 -4.58 5.33
C ARG A 279 20.16 -3.61 6.32
N PRO A 280 21.34 -3.96 6.86
CA PRO A 280 22.12 -3.05 7.69
C PRO A 280 22.33 -1.70 7.03
N ALA A 281 22.48 -0.64 7.82
CA ALA A 281 22.94 0.63 7.27
C ALA A 281 24.32 0.43 6.66
N HIS A 282 24.52 0.92 5.43
CA HIS A 282 25.86 0.98 4.85
C HIS A 282 26.72 1.87 5.74
N THR A 283 27.72 1.27 6.39
CA THR A 283 28.83 2.02 6.99
C THR A 283 29.78 2.32 5.83
N PRO A 284 30.02 3.59 5.47
CA PRO A 284 31.04 3.90 4.47
C PRO A 284 32.35 3.29 4.93
N ASP A 285 33.06 2.62 4.02
CA ASP A 285 34.40 2.11 4.32
C ASP A 285 35.26 3.25 4.88
N ALA A 286 36.00 2.96 5.94
CA ALA A 286 36.96 3.92 6.48
C ALA A 286 37.89 4.35 5.33
N VAL A 287 37.91 5.64 5.02
CA VAL A 287 38.87 6.21 4.08
C VAL A 287 40.26 5.77 4.56
N PRO A 288 41.05 5.04 3.74
CA PRO A 288 42.40 4.69 4.14
C PRO A 288 43.13 5.97 4.51
N GLU A 289 43.70 6.03 5.72
CA GLU A 289 44.56 7.14 6.10
C GLU A 289 45.63 7.31 5.02
N PRO A 290 45.87 8.54 4.51
CA PRO A 290 46.93 8.76 3.56
C PRO A 290 48.24 8.29 4.19
N ALA A 291 48.90 7.34 3.53
CA ALA A 291 50.19 6.81 3.97
C ALA A 291 51.12 8.00 4.22
N VAL A 292 51.52 8.18 5.48
CA VAL A 292 52.55 9.13 5.86
C VAL A 292 53.82 8.67 5.16
N GLN A 293 54.17 9.32 4.05
CA GLN A 293 55.49 9.21 3.46
C GLN A 293 56.46 9.81 4.46
N VAL A 294 57.08 8.95 5.25
CA VAL A 294 58.30 9.29 5.99
C VAL A 294 59.35 9.54 4.92
N ALA A 295 59.63 10.81 4.65
CA ALA A 295 60.77 11.21 3.86
C ALA A 295 62.03 10.91 4.67
N ASP A 296 62.66 9.76 4.39
CA ASP A 296 64.05 9.55 4.75
C ASP A 296 64.90 10.40 3.80
N SER A 297 65.44 11.49 4.35
CA SER A 297 66.54 12.25 3.73
C SER A 297 67.63 12.44 4.77
N ALA A 298 68.72 11.69 4.53
CA ALA A 298 70.15 11.91 4.83
C ALA A 298 70.55 12.80 6.03
#